data_AF-A0AAZ3PBZ3-F1
#
_entry.id   AF-A0AAZ3PBZ3-F1
#
_cell.length_a   1.000
_cell.length_b   1.000
_cell.length_c   1.000
_cell.angle_alpha   90.00
_cell.angle_beta   90.00
_cell.angle_gamma   90.00
#
_symmetry.space_group_name_H-M   'P 1'
#
loop_
_entity.id
_entity.type
_entity.pdbx_description
1 polymer ?
#
loop_
_entity_poly.entity_id
_entity_poly.type
_entity_poly.pdbx_seq_one_letter_code
_entity_poly.pdbx_strand_id
1 'polypeptide(L)'
;MNSALDLVVVVWLGFCSVVVLGRPHHSGSDLGSRFVSENMEKDIKALEDPLKLLDTKLVGEPVFRHLMGKLDVKFEKHEQWLLLNATLDVYLNIFSNMLKENHPEKVKQGLSRLRGKVEDLKRSYYQDRLKMKIQDLADIKTNDAVVQRKAVNEFKEVYQRASQLGTILHQRDKKVTQS
;
A
#
# COMPACT_ATOMS: atom_id res chain seq x y z
N MET A 1 44.77 3.40 18.02
CA MET A 1 45.74 3.00 19.07
C MET A 1 45.12 1.85 19.84
N ASN A 2 45.97 0.92 20.26
CA ASN A 2 45.73 -0.52 20.38
C ASN A 2 44.88 -0.98 21.59
N SER A 3 44.50 -2.27 21.47
CA SER A 3 44.25 -3.27 22.53
C SER A 3 42.78 -3.42 22.98
N ALA A 4 42.20 -4.60 23.14
CA ALA A 4 42.60 -5.99 22.89
C ALA A 4 41.29 -6.83 22.83
N LEU A 5 41.22 -7.82 21.95
CA LEU A 5 40.18 -8.85 22.02
C LEU A 5 40.67 -9.93 22.98
N ASP A 6 40.14 -9.98 24.19
CA ASP A 6 40.36 -11.12 25.09
C ASP A 6 39.43 -12.26 24.66
N LEU A 7 39.98 -13.14 23.82
CA LEU A 7 39.40 -14.41 23.43
C LEU A 7 39.80 -15.46 24.47
N VAL A 8 38.91 -15.78 25.41
CA VAL A 8 39.17 -16.90 26.33
C VAL A 8 38.62 -18.17 25.69
N VAL A 9 39.54 -19.01 25.19
CA VAL A 9 39.23 -20.35 24.69
C VAL A 9 39.46 -21.34 25.83
N VAL A 10 38.37 -21.80 26.46
CA VAL A 10 38.42 -22.94 27.37
C VAL A 10 37.98 -24.18 26.60
N VAL A 11 38.94 -25.02 26.22
CA VAL A 11 38.70 -26.34 25.61
C VAL A 11 38.65 -27.37 26.73
N TRP A 12 37.50 -28.01 26.91
CA TRP A 12 37.39 -29.29 27.60
C TRP A 12 36.75 -30.30 26.65
N LEU A 13 37.30 -31.51 26.67
CA LEU A 13 37.06 -32.61 25.74
C LEU A 13 35.60 -33.06 25.74
N GLY A 14 34.97 -32.99 24.56
CA GLY A 14 33.75 -33.74 24.23
C GLY A 14 32.44 -33.11 24.71
N PHE A 15 31.95 -32.11 23.99
CA PHE A 15 30.54 -31.76 23.70
C PHE A 15 30.53 -30.30 23.21
N CYS A 16 30.35 -30.05 21.91
CA CYS A 16 30.15 -28.69 21.40
C CYS A 16 28.69 -28.27 21.62
N SER A 17 28.40 -27.67 22.77
CA SER A 17 27.24 -26.79 22.89
C SER A 17 27.66 -25.37 22.51
N VAL A 18 27.28 -24.93 21.32
CA VAL A 18 27.37 -23.51 20.95
C VAL A 18 26.28 -22.77 21.71
N VAL A 19 26.64 -22.09 22.80
CA VAL A 19 25.73 -21.13 23.44
C VAL A 19 25.85 -19.83 22.66
N VAL A 20 24.92 -19.61 21.72
CA VAL A 20 24.70 -18.29 21.14
C VAL A 20 23.95 -17.47 22.20
N LEU A 21 24.69 -16.68 22.97
CA LEU A 21 24.08 -15.62 23.77
C LEU A 21 23.50 -14.60 22.78
N GLY A 22 22.20 -14.73 22.52
CA GLY A 22 21.43 -13.79 21.74
C GLY A 22 21.65 -12.39 22.31
N ARG A 23 22.15 -11.48 21.47
CA ARG A 23 22.07 -10.05 21.78
C ARG A 23 20.60 -9.75 22.05
N PRO A 24 20.27 -8.92 23.05
CA PRO A 24 18.92 -8.45 23.21
C PRO A 24 18.47 -7.93 21.85
N HIS A 25 17.38 -8.53 21.35
CA HIS A 25 16.64 -7.99 20.24
C HIS A 25 16.12 -6.65 20.74
N HIS A 26 16.93 -5.60 20.59
CA HIS A 26 16.42 -4.25 20.55
C HIS A 26 15.51 -4.25 19.34
N SER A 27 14.24 -4.54 19.62
CA SER A 27 13.12 -4.28 18.73
C SER A 27 13.27 -2.82 18.35
N GLY A 28 13.91 -2.59 17.21
CA GLY A 28 14.05 -1.31 16.55
C GLY A 28 12.67 -0.90 16.07
N SER A 29 11.80 -0.59 17.02
CA SER A 29 10.56 0.15 16.84
C SER A 29 10.92 1.63 16.71
N ASP A 30 11.69 1.96 15.67
CA ASP A 30 11.88 3.36 15.29
C ASP A 30 12.16 3.56 13.78
N LEU A 31 11.71 2.62 12.95
CA LEU A 31 11.54 2.83 11.51
C LEU A 31 10.10 3.25 11.16
N GLY A 32 9.39 3.77 12.16
CA GLY A 32 8.08 4.44 12.01
C GLY A 32 8.24 5.95 11.82
N SER A 33 9.19 6.41 11.01
CA SER A 33 9.25 7.83 10.68
C SER A 33 7.94 8.21 9.99
N ARG A 34 7.15 9.09 10.60
CA ARG A 34 5.91 9.68 10.07
C ARG A 34 5.98 9.86 8.55
N PHE A 35 5.36 8.96 7.78
CA PHE A 35 5.20 9.13 6.33
C PHE A 35 4.41 10.43 6.00
N VAL A 36 3.63 10.90 6.98
CA VAL A 36 3.02 12.23 6.99
C VAL A 36 4.07 13.27 7.39
N SER A 37 4.63 13.96 6.40
CA SER A 37 5.53 15.10 6.67
C SER A 37 4.82 16.19 7.49
N GLU A 38 5.57 16.92 8.32
CA GLU A 38 5.05 18.11 9.04
C GLU A 38 4.40 19.12 8.09
N ASN A 39 4.89 19.20 6.85
CA ASN A 39 4.34 20.05 5.81
C ASN A 39 2.94 19.57 5.38
N MET A 40 2.63 18.28 5.43
CA MET A 40 1.28 17.76 5.19
C MET A 40 0.32 18.09 6.33
N GLU A 41 0.75 17.95 7.59
CA GLU A 41 -0.08 18.33 8.73
C GLU A 41 -0.40 19.83 8.71
N LYS A 42 0.59 20.68 8.40
CA LYS A 42 0.40 22.13 8.21
C LYS A 42 -0.59 22.44 7.09
N ASP A 43 -0.51 21.73 5.96
CA ASP A 43 -1.42 21.92 4.83
C ASP A 43 -2.87 21.54 5.18
N ILE A 44 -3.07 20.42 5.88
CA ILE A 44 -4.41 20.00 6.32
C ILE A 44 -4.97 21.00 7.34
N LYS A 45 -4.16 21.41 8.32
CA LYS A 45 -4.57 22.38 9.34
C LYS A 45 -4.95 23.73 8.73
N ALA A 46 -4.25 24.18 7.71
CA ALA A 46 -4.58 25.42 7.00
C ALA A 46 -5.93 25.36 6.25
N LEU A 47 -6.48 24.17 6.02
CA LEU A 47 -7.78 23.94 5.39
C LEU A 47 -8.93 23.75 6.38
N GLU A 48 -8.65 23.64 7.68
CA GLU A 48 -9.60 23.29 8.73
C GLU A 48 -10.77 24.28 8.82
N ASP A 49 -10.49 25.55 9.10
CA ASP A 49 -11.54 26.57 9.21
C ASP A 49 -12.23 26.87 7.86
N PRO A 50 -11.49 27.09 6.75
CA PRO A 50 -12.12 27.46 5.48
C PRO A 50 -13.03 26.37 4.90
N LEU A 51 -12.72 25.09 5.13
CA LEU A 51 -13.55 23.96 4.71
C LEU A 51 -14.51 23.49 5.81
N LYS A 52 -14.47 24.12 7.00
CA LYS A 52 -15.29 23.76 8.17
C LYS A 52 -15.13 22.28 8.54
N LEU A 53 -13.89 21.78 8.61
CA LEU A 53 -13.61 20.37 8.88
C LEU A 53 -14.03 19.91 10.29
N LEU A 54 -14.35 20.85 11.19
CA LEU A 54 -14.94 20.61 12.51
C LEU A 54 -16.48 20.70 12.54
N ASP A 55 -17.14 20.89 11.39
CA ASP A 55 -18.61 20.94 11.32
C ASP A 55 -19.19 19.61 11.84
N THR A 56 -20.14 19.69 12.77
CA THR A 56 -20.79 18.53 13.38
C THR A 56 -21.54 17.68 12.36
N LYS A 57 -21.89 18.24 11.19
CA LYS A 57 -22.45 17.50 10.07
C LYS A 57 -21.48 16.46 9.48
N LEU A 58 -20.18 16.61 9.73
CA LEU A 58 -19.15 15.66 9.29
C LEU A 58 -18.98 14.45 10.23
N VAL A 59 -19.72 14.40 11.34
CA VAL A 59 -19.73 13.27 12.30
C VAL A 59 -20.45 12.03 11.74
N GLY A 60 -21.03 12.11 10.55
CA GLY A 60 -21.69 11.01 9.84
C GLY A 60 -20.76 9.87 9.38
N GLU A 61 -21.28 9.05 8.45
CA GLU A 61 -20.55 7.88 7.94
C GLU A 61 -19.21 8.31 7.29
N PRO A 62 -18.07 7.79 7.77
CA PRO A 62 -16.77 8.17 7.25
C PRO A 62 -16.53 7.56 5.87
N VAL A 63 -16.05 8.39 4.94
CA VAL A 63 -15.84 7.99 3.53
C VAL A 63 -14.89 6.79 3.37
N PHE A 64 -13.78 6.75 4.11
CA PHE A 64 -12.76 5.69 3.95
C PHE A 64 -12.41 4.95 5.25
N ARG A 65 -12.81 5.44 6.43
CA ARG A 65 -12.34 4.90 7.72
C ARG A 65 -12.69 3.42 7.89
N HIS A 66 -13.88 3.01 7.44
CA HIS A 66 -14.31 1.62 7.53
C HIS A 66 -13.48 0.67 6.65
N LEU A 67 -13.05 1.13 5.47
CA LEU A 67 -12.14 0.40 4.60
C LEU A 67 -10.75 0.31 5.22
N MET A 68 -10.20 1.44 5.67
CA MET A 68 -8.86 1.52 6.27
C MET A 68 -8.75 0.69 7.56
N GLY A 69 -9.79 0.68 8.39
CA GLY A 69 -9.81 -0.12 9.62
C GLY A 69 -9.85 -1.64 9.39
N LYS A 70 -10.16 -2.08 8.16
CA LYS A 70 -10.22 -3.50 7.78
C LYS A 70 -9.01 -3.94 6.95
N LEU A 71 -8.13 -3.02 6.57
CA LEU A 71 -7.08 -3.26 5.58
C LEU A 71 -6.17 -4.43 6.00
N ASP A 72 -5.61 -4.36 7.20
CA ASP A 72 -4.67 -5.38 7.69
C ASP A 72 -5.32 -6.69 8.14
N VAL A 73 -6.62 -6.66 8.45
CA VAL A 73 -7.34 -7.82 8.99
C VAL A 73 -7.96 -8.66 7.87
N LYS A 74 -8.46 -8.02 6.81
CA LYS A 74 -9.27 -8.68 5.78
C LYS A 74 -8.57 -8.92 4.47
N PHE A 75 -7.45 -8.26 4.22
CA PHE A 75 -6.83 -8.24 2.90
C PHE A 75 -5.35 -8.59 2.98
N GLU A 76 -4.89 -9.37 2.02
CA GLU A 76 -3.46 -9.60 1.83
C GLU A 76 -2.75 -8.34 1.32
N LYS A 77 -1.43 -8.25 1.50
CA LYS A 77 -0.65 -7.05 1.14
C LYS A 77 -0.81 -6.62 -0.32
N HIS A 78 -1.00 -7.57 -1.25
CA HIS A 78 -1.22 -7.26 -2.65
C HIS A 78 -2.61 -6.66 -2.90
N GLU A 79 -3.65 -7.14 -2.22
CA GLU A 79 -5.00 -6.58 -2.26
C GLU A 79 -5.06 -5.20 -1.58
N GLN A 80 -4.38 -5.05 -0.45
CA GLN A 80 -4.21 -3.75 0.23
C GLN A 80 -3.58 -2.72 -0.72
N TRP A 81 -2.52 -3.11 -1.45
CA TRP A 81 -1.87 -2.25 -2.43
C TRP A 81 -2.83 -1.80 -3.53
N LEU A 82 -3.66 -2.71 -4.07
CA LEU A 82 -4.66 -2.37 -5.09
C LEU A 82 -5.72 -1.40 -4.55
N LEU A 83 -6.25 -1.68 -3.36
CA LEU A 83 -7.26 -0.84 -2.70
C LEU A 83 -6.73 0.55 -2.39
N LEU A 84 -5.49 0.65 -1.89
CA LEU A 84 -4.85 1.94 -1.62
C LEU A 84 -4.60 2.70 -2.92
N ASN A 85 -4.13 2.04 -3.99
CA ASN A 85 -3.94 2.69 -5.28
C ASN A 85 -5.25 3.30 -5.81
N ALA A 86 -6.33 2.53 -5.78
CA ALA A 86 -7.66 2.99 -6.18
C ALA A 86 -8.16 4.13 -5.27
N THR A 87 -7.91 4.05 -3.97
CA THR A 87 -8.29 5.11 -3.02
C THR A 87 -7.55 6.42 -3.30
N LEU A 88 -6.26 6.35 -3.66
CA LEU A 88 -5.48 7.54 -4.05
C LEU A 88 -6.02 8.18 -5.33
N ASP A 89 -6.50 7.39 -6.30
CA ASP A 89 -7.19 7.92 -7.49
C ASP A 89 -8.47 8.69 -7.12
N VAL A 90 -9.23 8.18 -6.14
CA VAL A 90 -10.41 8.88 -5.62
C VAL A 90 -10.02 10.21 -4.98
N TYR A 91 -8.94 10.25 -4.18
CA TYR A 91 -8.44 11.51 -3.63
C TYR A 91 -8.00 12.51 -4.70
N LEU A 92 -7.30 12.05 -5.75
CA LEU A 92 -6.95 12.92 -6.89
C LEU A 92 -8.19 13.53 -7.54
N ASN A 93 -9.25 12.73 -7.70
CA ASN A 93 -10.51 13.21 -8.28
C ASN A 93 -11.23 14.20 -7.33
N ILE A 94 -11.33 13.90 -6.04
CA ILE A 94 -11.92 14.79 -5.02
C ILE A 94 -11.21 16.14 -5.04
N PHE A 95 -9.89 16.16 -4.89
CA PHE A 95 -9.12 17.41 -4.89
C PHE A 95 -9.25 18.15 -6.22
N SER A 96 -9.24 17.45 -7.36
CA SER A 96 -9.42 18.07 -8.67
C SER A 96 -10.81 18.70 -8.84
N ASN A 97 -11.86 18.12 -8.25
CA ASN A 97 -13.19 18.69 -8.29
C ASN A 97 -13.33 19.89 -7.36
N MET A 98 -12.80 19.80 -6.13
CA MET A 98 -12.76 20.94 -5.20
C MET A 98 -11.97 22.13 -5.78
N LEU A 99 -10.89 21.87 -6.54
CA LEU A 99 -10.12 22.92 -7.21
C LEU A 99 -10.92 23.68 -8.29
N LYS A 100 -11.94 23.05 -8.88
CA LYS A 100 -12.85 23.69 -9.86
C LYS A 100 -13.92 24.55 -9.18
N GLU A 101 -14.16 24.37 -7.89
CA GLU A 101 -15.14 25.15 -7.14
C GLU A 101 -14.64 26.58 -6.87
N ASN A 102 -15.57 27.46 -6.51
CA ASN A 102 -15.25 28.85 -6.16
C ASN A 102 -14.76 28.96 -4.71
N HIS A 103 -13.66 28.29 -4.40
CA HIS A 103 -12.99 28.41 -3.10
C HIS A 103 -12.02 29.59 -3.07
N PRO A 104 -11.74 30.16 -1.87
CA PRO A 104 -10.68 31.14 -1.69
C PRO A 104 -9.32 30.62 -2.16
N GLU A 105 -8.46 31.52 -2.64
CA GLU A 105 -7.16 31.16 -3.20
C GLU A 105 -6.29 30.34 -2.22
N LYS A 106 -6.33 30.67 -0.92
CA LYS A 106 -5.62 29.92 0.13
C LYS A 106 -6.05 28.44 0.19
N VAL A 107 -7.35 28.18 0.00
CA VAL A 107 -7.89 26.81 -0.04
C VAL A 107 -7.42 26.08 -1.30
N LYS A 108 -7.47 26.75 -2.46
CA LYS A 108 -6.99 26.18 -3.73
C LYS A 108 -5.50 25.81 -3.66
N GLN A 109 -4.68 26.64 -3.03
CA GLN A 109 -3.26 26.35 -2.84
C GLN A 109 -3.02 25.15 -1.92
N GLY A 110 -3.75 25.07 -0.80
CA GLY A 110 -3.67 23.92 0.11
C GLY A 110 -4.08 22.61 -0.56
N LEU A 111 -5.22 22.62 -1.27
CA LEU A 111 -5.70 21.48 -2.06
C LEU A 111 -4.70 21.06 -3.16
N SER A 112 -4.08 22.02 -3.85
CA SER A 112 -3.06 21.74 -4.87
C SER A 112 -1.84 21.04 -4.27
N ARG A 113 -1.39 21.46 -3.08
CA ARG A 113 -0.26 20.83 -2.39
C ARG A 113 -0.59 19.42 -1.92
N LEU A 114 -1.80 19.18 -1.40
CA LEU A 114 -2.25 17.83 -1.02
C LEU A 114 -2.38 16.92 -2.25
N ARG A 115 -2.93 17.43 -3.36
CA ARG A 115 -3.02 16.72 -4.64
C ARG A 115 -1.63 16.32 -5.15
N GLY A 116 -0.66 17.25 -5.14
CA GLY A 116 0.73 16.98 -5.54
C GLY A 116 1.37 15.86 -4.72
N LYS A 117 1.15 15.84 -3.39
CA LYS A 117 1.65 14.76 -2.51
C LYS A 117 1.08 13.39 -2.88
N VAL A 118 -0.19 13.32 -3.28
CA VAL A 118 -0.81 12.07 -3.76
C VAL A 118 -0.19 11.64 -5.10
N GLU A 119 0.04 12.59 -6.02
CA GLU A 119 0.70 12.32 -7.30
C GLU A 119 2.13 11.79 -7.11
N ASP A 120 2.90 12.39 -6.20
CA ASP A 120 4.27 11.97 -5.87
C ASP A 120 4.31 10.58 -5.24
N LEU A 121 3.38 10.30 -4.31
CA LEU A 121 3.25 8.98 -3.69
C LEU A 121 2.92 7.92 -4.74
N LYS A 122 1.97 8.20 -5.63
CA LYS A 122 1.60 7.28 -6.71
C LYS A 122 2.75 7.04 -7.68
N ARG A 123 3.44 8.10 -8.10
CA ARG A 123 4.61 7.99 -8.99
C ARG A 123 5.70 7.12 -8.40
N SER A 124 5.91 7.21 -7.08
CA SER A 124 6.97 6.50 -6.37
C SER A 124 6.65 5.03 -6.11
N TYR A 125 5.41 4.70 -5.75
CA TYR A 125 5.06 3.37 -5.24
C TYR A 125 3.90 2.67 -5.94
N TYR A 126 3.09 3.42 -6.69
CA TYR A 126 1.86 2.93 -7.32
C TYR A 126 1.85 3.19 -8.81
N GLN A 127 2.80 2.60 -9.53
CA GLN A 127 2.82 2.70 -10.99
C GLN A 127 1.51 2.19 -11.60
N ASP A 128 0.90 3.00 -12.45
CA ASP A 128 -0.39 2.69 -13.10
C ASP A 128 -0.29 1.57 -14.16
N ARG A 129 0.83 0.83 -14.25
CA ARG A 129 1.01 -0.27 -15.20
C ARG A 129 -0.09 -1.32 -15.09
N LEU A 130 -0.42 -1.73 -13.86
CA LEU A 130 -1.47 -2.72 -13.64
C LEU A 130 -2.85 -2.14 -13.97
N LYS A 131 -3.10 -0.89 -13.61
CA LYS A 131 -4.34 -0.18 -13.96
C LYS A 131 -4.55 -0.08 -15.47
N MET A 132 -3.51 0.31 -16.23
CA MET A 132 -3.54 0.32 -17.68
C MET A 132 -3.84 -1.06 -18.25
N LYS A 133 -3.23 -2.12 -17.72
CA LYS A 133 -3.51 -3.50 -18.15
C LYS A 133 -4.94 -3.94 -17.84
N ILE A 134 -5.51 -3.53 -16.70
CA ILE A 134 -6.92 -3.81 -16.38
C ILE A 134 -7.85 -3.06 -17.34
N GLN A 135 -7.53 -1.82 -17.69
CA GLN A 135 -8.29 -1.06 -18.68
C GLN A 135 -8.19 -1.70 -20.07
N ASP A 136 -6.98 -2.10 -20.51
CA ASP A 136 -6.77 -2.83 -21.77
C ASP A 136 -7.67 -4.09 -21.85
N LEU A 137 -7.83 -4.80 -20.72
CA LEU A 137 -8.72 -5.96 -20.63
C LEU A 137 -10.20 -5.58 -20.69
N ALA A 138 -10.60 -4.47 -20.05
CA ALA A 138 -11.98 -3.97 -20.07
C ALA A 138 -12.41 -3.50 -21.48
N ASP A 139 -11.46 -3.01 -22.28
CA ASP A 139 -11.69 -2.53 -23.64
C ASP A 139 -11.75 -3.65 -24.70
N ILE A 140 -11.58 -4.91 -24.30
CA ILE A 140 -11.70 -6.07 -25.20
C ILE A 140 -13.14 -6.14 -25.75
N LYS A 141 -13.26 -6.18 -27.08
CA LYS A 141 -14.55 -6.34 -27.78
C LYS A 141 -15.06 -7.78 -27.67
N THR A 142 -15.62 -8.15 -26.53
CA THR A 142 -16.07 -9.52 -26.22
C THR A 142 -17.18 -10.04 -27.13
N ASN A 143 -17.86 -9.16 -27.86
CA ASN A 143 -18.88 -9.49 -28.86
C ASN A 143 -18.32 -9.69 -30.28
N ASP A 144 -17.04 -9.42 -30.52
CA ASP A 144 -16.40 -9.62 -31.82
C ASP A 144 -16.05 -11.10 -32.03
N ALA A 145 -16.50 -11.67 -33.15
CA ALA A 145 -16.33 -13.10 -33.44
C ALA A 145 -14.86 -13.52 -33.63
N VAL A 146 -13.99 -12.63 -34.11
CA VAL A 146 -12.55 -12.91 -34.22
C VAL A 146 -11.90 -12.90 -32.84
N VAL A 147 -12.24 -11.93 -31.99
CA VAL A 147 -11.77 -11.85 -30.60
C VAL A 147 -12.17 -13.10 -29.82
N GLN A 148 -13.42 -13.56 -29.95
CA GLN A 148 -13.89 -14.78 -29.28
C GLN A 148 -13.07 -16.01 -29.68
N ARG A 149 -12.81 -16.21 -30.97
CA ARG A 149 -11.99 -17.35 -31.45
C ARG A 149 -10.54 -17.27 -30.96
N LYS A 150 -9.95 -16.07 -30.93
CA LYS A 150 -8.61 -15.86 -30.34
C LYS A 150 -8.59 -16.21 -28.86
N ALA A 151 -9.57 -15.72 -28.10
CA ALA A 151 -9.70 -16.01 -26.67
C ALA A 151 -9.83 -17.52 -26.40
N VAL A 152 -10.61 -18.26 -27.20
CA VAL A 152 -10.71 -19.72 -27.11
C VAL A 152 -9.37 -20.41 -27.39
N ASN A 153 -8.62 -19.94 -28.40
CA ASN A 153 -7.30 -20.49 -28.73
C ASN A 153 -6.26 -20.27 -27.60
N GLU A 154 -6.38 -19.17 -26.86
CA GLU A 154 -5.48 -18.79 -25.76
C GLU A 154 -5.93 -19.32 -24.38
N PHE A 155 -7.17 -19.80 -24.27
CA PHE A 155 -7.82 -20.16 -23.01
C PHE A 155 -7.03 -21.16 -22.17
N LYS A 156 -6.46 -22.20 -22.80
CA LYS A 156 -5.70 -23.24 -22.10
C LYS A 156 -4.54 -22.64 -21.32
N GLU A 157 -3.79 -21.72 -21.91
CA GLU A 157 -2.65 -21.09 -21.25
C GLU A 157 -3.11 -20.20 -20.09
N VAL A 158 -4.15 -19.40 -20.31
CA VAL A 158 -4.72 -18.52 -19.27
C VAL A 158 -5.18 -19.35 -18.06
N TYR A 159 -5.93 -20.42 -18.31
CA TYR A 159 -6.43 -21.31 -17.26
C TYR A 159 -5.28 -21.95 -16.48
N GLN A 160 -4.27 -22.50 -17.17
CA GLN A 160 -3.11 -23.11 -16.52
C GLN A 160 -2.36 -22.14 -15.62
N ARG A 161 -2.07 -20.92 -16.10
CA ARG A 161 -1.38 -19.89 -15.30
C ARG A 161 -2.21 -19.48 -14.08
N ALA A 162 -3.52 -19.31 -14.25
CA ALA A 162 -4.43 -18.96 -13.16
C ALA A 162 -4.48 -20.07 -12.07
N SER A 163 -4.61 -21.34 -12.48
CA SER A 163 -4.63 -22.48 -11.55
C SER A 163 -3.31 -22.64 -10.79
N GLN A 164 -2.17 -22.46 -11.47
CA GLN A 164 -0.85 -22.51 -10.83
C GLN A 164 -0.71 -21.42 -9.76
N LEU A 165 -1.07 -20.17 -10.10
CA LEU A 165 -1.00 -19.06 -9.15
C LEU A 165 -1.91 -19.30 -7.94
N GLY A 166 -3.17 -19.70 -8.19
CA GLY A 166 -4.12 -20.01 -7.10
C GLY A 166 -3.62 -21.10 -6.17
N THR A 167 -2.97 -22.14 -6.71
CA THR A 167 -2.37 -23.21 -5.90
C THR A 167 -1.22 -22.69 -5.04
N ILE A 168 -0.35 -21.83 -5.59
CA ILE A 168 0.78 -21.23 -4.87
C ILE A 168 0.30 -20.38 -3.70
N LEU A 169 -0.71 -19.54 -3.93
CA LEU A 169 -1.27 -18.67 -2.89
C LEU A 169 -1.90 -19.51 -1.77
N HIS A 170 -2.76 -20.48 -2.11
CA HIS A 170 -3.40 -21.37 -1.13
C HIS A 170 -2.41 -22.19 -0.29
N GLN A 171 -1.27 -22.57 -0.87
CA GLN A 171 -0.24 -23.31 -0.13
C GLN A 171 0.58 -22.41 0.81
N ARG A 172 0.73 -21.12 0.52
CA ARG A 172 1.40 -20.16 1.41
C ARG A 172 0.60 -19.92 2.68
N ASP A 173 -0.72 -19.77 2.56
CA ASP A 173 -1.59 -19.49 3.71
C ASP A 173 -1.62 -20.64 4.71
N LYS A 174 -1.59 -21.88 4.22
CA LYS A 174 -1.52 -23.07 5.08
C LYS A 174 -0.23 -23.17 5.87
N LYS A 175 0.90 -22.72 5.33
CA LYS A 175 2.19 -22.74 6.03
C LYS A 175 2.29 -21.65 7.11
N VAL A 176 1.70 -20.49 6.88
CA VAL A 176 1.65 -19.38 7.85
C VAL A 176 0.73 -19.70 9.04
N THR A 177 -0.31 -20.52 8.83
CA THR A 177 -1.26 -20.89 9.91
C THR A 177 -0.74 -22.06 10.78
N GLN A 178 0.34 -22.73 10.38
CA GLN A 178 0.91 -23.91 11.07
C GLN A 178 2.24 -23.63 11.81
N SER A 179 2.77 -22.41 11.75
CA SER A 179 3.97 -21.95 12.49
C SER A 179 3.59 -20.98 13.59
#